data_AF-A0A9X8QLP6-F1
#
_entry.id   AF-A0A9X8QLP6-F1
#
_cell.length_a   1.000
_cell.length_b   1.000
_cell.length_c   1.000
_cell.angle_alpha   90.00
_cell.angle_beta   90.00
_cell.angle_gamma   90.00
#
_symmetry.space_group_name_H-M   'P 1'
#
loop_
_entity.id
_entity.type
_entity.pdbx_description
1 polymer ?
#
loop_
_entity_poly.entity_id
_entity_poly.type
_entity_poly.pdbx_seq_one_letter_code
_entity_poly.pdbx_strand_id
1 'polypeptide(L)'
;MTKYDILTPYGVACAQWAEDESAPVEYSGKQSAIDYFADYLDMTVQTGRFGRLLSAENVQPVDLLTLIEADRYGISVMPDAETTISMTSELYDRTLSDLTKTA
;
A
#
# COMPACT_ATOMS: atom_id res chain seq x y z
N MET A 1 7.47 -0.80 -11.38
CA MET A 1 7.81 -0.75 -9.93
C MET A 1 6.77 0.12 -9.21
N THR A 2 6.33 -0.28 -8.02
CA THR A 2 5.28 0.43 -7.25
C THR A 2 5.89 1.05 -6.00
N LYS A 3 5.54 2.30 -5.65
CA LYS A 3 6.06 2.96 -4.45
C LYS A 3 5.01 3.76 -3.71
N TYR A 4 5.09 3.69 -2.39
CA TYR A 4 4.20 4.40 -1.48
C TYR A 4 5.01 5.05 -0.36
N ASP A 5 4.75 6.33 -0.12
CA ASP A 5 5.21 7.02 1.08
C ASP A 5 4.24 6.75 2.23
N ILE A 6 4.81 6.34 3.36
CA ILE A 6 4.12 6.08 4.62
C ILE A 6 4.54 7.21 5.57
N LEU A 7 3.63 8.15 5.77
CA LEU A 7 3.78 9.25 6.70
C LEU A 7 3.32 8.78 8.08
N THR A 8 4.17 9.00 9.08
CA THR A 8 3.91 8.67 10.49
C THR A 8 4.28 9.85 11.39
N PRO A 9 3.88 9.85 12.67
CA PRO A 9 4.37 10.85 13.63
C PRO A 9 5.90 10.86 13.80
N TYR A 10 6.57 9.76 13.47
CA TYR A 10 8.03 9.61 13.58
C TYR A 10 8.77 9.94 12.27
N GLY A 11 8.04 10.37 11.24
CA GLY A 11 8.53 10.80 9.95
C GLY A 11 8.07 9.89 8.82
N VAL A 12 8.84 9.87 7.72
CA VAL A 12 8.45 9.23 6.47
C VAL A 12 9.28 7.98 6.23
N ALA A 13 8.60 6.90 5.85
CA ALA A 13 9.17 5.71 5.25
C ALA A 13 8.62 5.56 3.83
N CYS A 14 9.37 4.90 2.95
CA CYS A 14 8.95 4.58 1.60
C CYS A 14 8.93 3.06 1.46
N ALA A 15 7.76 2.51 1.16
CA ALA A 15 7.56 1.11 0.83
C ALA A 15 7.59 0.92 -0.68
N GLN A 16 8.29 -0.12 -1.13
CA GLN A 16 8.60 -0.35 -2.54
C GLN A 16 8.39 -1.83 -2.89
N TRP A 17 7.74 -2.06 -4.03
CA TRP A 17 7.50 -3.39 -4.57
C TRP A 17 8.10 -3.50 -5.96
N ALA A 18 8.84 -4.58 -6.18
CA ALA A 18 9.30 -4.96 -7.51
C ALA A 18 8.11 -5.31 -8.41
N GLU A 19 8.35 -5.39 -9.72
CA GLU A 19 7.33 -5.87 -10.68
C GLU A 19 7.06 -7.37 -10.52
N ASP A 20 8.01 -8.10 -9.94
CA ASP A 20 7.81 -9.46 -9.50
C ASP A 20 7.02 -9.48 -8.19
N GLU A 21 5.74 -9.87 -8.25
CA GLU A 21 4.84 -9.96 -7.09
C GLU A 21 5.31 -10.98 -6.03
N SER A 22 6.27 -11.86 -6.36
CA SER A 22 6.86 -12.79 -5.40
C SER A 22 8.00 -12.17 -4.58
N ALA A 23 8.51 -11.01 -4.99
CA ALA A 23 9.52 -10.28 -4.23
C ALA A 23 8.90 -9.68 -2.95
N PRO A 24 9.63 -9.71 -1.81
CA PRO A 24 9.18 -9.06 -0.59
C PRO A 24 9.13 -7.54 -0.78
N VAL A 25 8.32 -6.88 0.04
CA VAL A 25 8.32 -5.42 0.12
C VAL A 25 9.63 -4.93 0.74
N GLU A 26 10.18 -3.86 0.16
CA GLU A 26 11.37 -3.19 0.66
C GLU A 26 11.01 -1.83 1.27
N TYR A 27 11.68 -1.47 2.36
CA TYR A 27 11.49 -0.18 3.03
C TYR A 27 12.76 0.65 3.00
N SER A 28 12.58 1.96 2.85
CA SER A 28 13.63 2.96 3.01
C SER A 28 13.11 4.18 3.78
N GLY A 29 14.01 5.05 4.24
CA GLY A 29 13.66 6.25 5.00
C GLY A 29 13.99 6.13 6.49
N LYS A 30 13.16 6.72 7.36
CA LYS A 30 13.41 6.71 8.80
C LYS A 30 13.01 5.37 9.42
N GLN A 31 13.97 4.69 10.07
CA GLN A 31 13.71 3.42 10.76
C GLN A 31 12.55 3.52 11.77
N SER A 32 12.48 4.61 12.54
CA SER A 32 11.39 4.83 13.49
C SER A 32 10.00 4.93 12.85
N ALA A 33 9.91 5.35 11.58
CA ALA A 33 8.64 5.37 10.85
C ALA A 33 8.26 3.96 10.36
N ILE A 34 9.26 3.17 9.94
CA ILE A 34 9.09 1.76 9.55
C ILE A 34 8.62 0.94 10.76
N ASP A 35 9.31 1.07 11.90
CA ASP A 35 8.99 0.36 13.13
C ASP A 35 7.58 0.71 13.61
N TYR A 36 7.21 2.00 13.61
CA TYR A 36 5.86 2.43 13.99
C TYR A 36 4.76 1.87 13.09
N PHE A 37 5.02 1.80 11.79
CA PHE A 37 4.08 1.22 10.84
C PHE A 37 3.93 -0.30 11.04
N ALA A 38 5.03 -1.00 11.31
CA ALA A 38 5.02 -2.42 11.65
C ALA A 38 4.20 -2.68 12.93
N ASP A 39 4.45 -1.91 14.00
CA ASP A 39 3.70 -2.00 15.26
C ASP A 39 2.20 -1.77 15.03
N TYR A 40 1.83 -0.80 14.19
CA TYR A 40 0.43 -0.56 13.85
C TYR A 40 -0.23 -1.77 13.20
N LEU A 41 0.43 -2.40 12.22
CA LEU A 41 -0.11 -3.59 11.53
C LEU A 41 -0.29 -4.75 12.51
N ASP A 42 0.68 -4.95 13.40
CA ASP A 42 0.66 -6.02 14.40
C ASP A 42 -0.42 -5.79 15.48
N MET A 43 -0.59 -4.54 15.94
CA MET A 43 -1.56 -4.18 16.98
C MET A 43 -3.00 -4.21 16.49
N THR A 44 -3.24 -3.82 15.24
CA THR A 44 -4.59 -3.69 14.69
C THR A 44 -5.08 -4.95 13.97
N VAL A 45 -4.22 -5.97 13.82
CA VAL A 45 -4.54 -7.28 13.25
C VAL A 45 -5.24 -7.13 11.89
N GLN A 46 -4.67 -6.28 11.04
CA GLN A 46 -5.25 -5.99 9.73
C GLN A 46 -5.23 -7.26 8.86
N THR A 47 -6.31 -7.49 8.13
CA THR A 47 -6.39 -8.59 7.18
C THR A 47 -6.35 -8.07 5.76
N GLY A 48 -5.42 -8.59 4.97
CA GLY A 48 -5.32 -8.30 3.55
C GLY A 48 -6.30 -9.13 2.72
N ARG A 49 -6.09 -9.08 1.40
CA ARG A 49 -6.84 -9.93 0.47
C ARG A 49 -6.75 -11.41 0.87
N PHE A 50 -7.88 -12.12 0.78
CA PHE A 50 -8.03 -13.53 1.15
C PHE A 50 -7.90 -13.85 2.66
N GLY A 51 -7.99 -12.85 3.54
CA GLY A 51 -8.01 -13.06 4.99
C GLY A 51 -6.64 -13.35 5.60
N ARG A 52 -5.55 -13.09 4.87
CA ARG A 52 -4.19 -13.18 5.41
C ARG A 52 -3.92 -12.05 6.39
N LEU A 53 -3.22 -12.33 7.48
CA LEU A 53 -2.73 -11.29 8.38
C LEU A 53 -1.68 -10.44 7.67
N LEU A 54 -1.85 -9.13 7.73
CA LEU A 54 -0.88 -8.19 7.23
C LEU A 54 0.26 -8.04 8.23
N SER A 55 1.47 -8.05 7.71
CA SER A 55 2.67 -7.64 8.42
C SER A 55 3.47 -6.70 7.52
N ALA A 56 4.43 -5.98 8.12
CA ALA A 56 5.34 -5.15 7.34
C ALA A 56 6.07 -5.97 6.26
N GLU A 57 6.31 -7.26 6.45
CA GLU A 57 7.04 -8.11 5.49
C GLU A 57 6.19 -8.58 4.30
N ASN A 58 4.86 -8.59 4.43
CA ASN A 58 3.98 -9.24 3.46
C ASN A 58 2.95 -8.31 2.83
N VAL A 59 2.84 -7.06 3.30
CA VAL A 59 1.85 -6.11 2.80
C VAL A 59 2.01 -5.86 1.31
N GLN A 60 0.89 -5.86 0.58
CA GLN A 60 0.85 -5.59 -0.85
C GLN A 60 0.26 -4.20 -1.10
N PRO A 61 0.53 -3.56 -2.27
CA PRO A 61 0.06 -2.21 -2.55
C PRO A 61 -1.45 -2.02 -2.34
N VAL A 62 -2.25 -3.02 -2.74
CA VAL A 62 -3.71 -2.99 -2.60
C VAL A 62 -4.18 -3.00 -1.15
N ASP A 63 -3.42 -3.62 -0.24
CA ASP A 63 -3.80 -3.71 1.17
C ASP A 63 -3.68 -2.34 1.87
N LEU A 64 -2.74 -1.50 1.42
CA LEU A 64 -2.50 -0.17 1.98
C LEU A 64 -3.67 0.79 1.78
N LEU A 65 -4.47 0.58 0.74
CA LEU A 65 -5.68 1.34 0.47
C LEU A 65 -6.86 0.93 1.38
N THR A 66 -6.73 -0.20 2.07
CA THR A 66 -7.78 -0.80 2.91
C THR A 66 -7.48 -0.76 4.40
N LEU A 67 -6.39 -0.07 4.80
CA LEU A 67 -6.01 0.04 6.20
C LEU A 67 -7.11 0.72 7.03
N ILE A 68 -7.61 0.00 8.03
CA ILE A 68 -8.69 0.48 8.89
C ILE A 68 -8.13 1.39 9.98
N GLU A 69 -8.65 2.61 10.08
CA GLU A 69 -8.30 3.59 11.13
C GLU A 69 -6.84 4.07 11.14
N ALA A 70 -6.08 3.87 10.06
CA ALA A 70 -4.69 4.35 9.96
C ALA A 70 -4.54 5.84 10.31
N ASP A 71 -5.52 6.66 9.92
CA ASP A 71 -5.60 8.08 10.23
C ASP A 71 -5.65 8.38 11.74
N ARG A 72 -6.33 7.53 12.53
CA ARG A 72 -6.37 7.64 14.01
C ARG A 72 -5.01 7.38 14.66
N TYR A 73 -4.16 6.61 14.00
CA TYR A 73 -2.77 6.36 14.40
C TYR A 73 -1.80 7.37 13.78
N GLY A 74 -2.30 8.40 13.08
CA GLY A 74 -1.45 9.38 12.40
C GLY A 74 -0.65 8.79 11.23
N ILE A 75 -1.14 7.68 10.66
CA ILE A 75 -0.55 7.02 9.51
C ILE A 75 -1.31 7.47 8.26
N SER A 76 -0.58 7.99 7.29
CA SER A 76 -1.11 8.30 5.97
C SER A 76 -0.25 7.63 4.92
N VAL A 77 -0.89 6.99 3.94
CA VAL A 77 -0.20 6.24 2.90
C VAL A 77 -0.51 6.90 1.55
N MET A 78 0.53 7.27 0.82
CA MET A 78 0.41 8.01 -0.43
C MET A 78 1.21 7.33 -1.53
N PRO A 79 0.57 6.92 -2.65
CA PRO A 79 1.32 6.46 -3.81
C PRO A 79 2.16 7.61 -4.38
N ASP A 80 3.31 7.28 -4.97
CA ASP A 80 4.05 8.25 -5.75
C ASP A 80 3.29 8.65 -7.04
N ALA A 81 3.78 9.67 -7.74
CA ALA A 81 3.11 10.19 -8.92
C ALA A 81 3.00 9.13 -10.04
N GLU A 82 4.05 8.34 -10.25
CA GLU A 82 4.07 7.28 -11.27
C GLU A 82 3.06 6.19 -10.96
N THR A 83 3.03 5.73 -9.70
CA THR A 83 2.06 4.74 -9.21
C THR A 83 0.63 5.27 -9.35
N THR A 84 0.40 6.53 -8.99
CA THR A 84 -0.92 7.18 -9.12
C THR A 84 -1.39 7.17 -10.58
N ILE A 85 -0.52 7.56 -11.51
CA ILE A 85 -0.83 7.58 -12.95
C ILE A 85 -1.13 6.16 -13.45
N SER A 86 -0.32 5.18 -13.06
CA SER A 86 -0.52 3.77 -13.43
C SER A 86 -1.88 3.24 -12.95
N MET A 87 -2.23 3.45 -11.68
CA MET A 87 -3.52 3.01 -11.13
C MET A 87 -4.71 3.67 -11.84
N THR A 88 -4.63 4.95 -12.17
CA THR A 88 -5.71 5.64 -12.90
C THR A 88 -5.87 5.13 -14.33
N SER A 89 -4.78 4.73 -14.99
CA SER A 89 -4.80 4.18 -16.34
C SER A 89 -5.45 2.79 -16.36
N GLU A 90 -5.11 1.93 -15.42
CA GLU A 90 -5.74 0.60 -15.26
C GLU A 90 -7.26 0.70 -14.99
N LEU A 91 -7.66 1.64 -14.15
CA LEU A 91 -9.09 1.91 -13.87
C LEU A 91 -9.83 2.36 -15.12
N TYR A 92 -9.20 3.20 -15.95
CA TYR A 92 -9.76 3.68 -17.20
C TYR A 92 -9.95 2.54 -18.21
N ASP A 93 -8.93 1.70 -18.41
CA ASP A 93 -8.98 0.56 -19.32
C ASP A 93 -10.02 -0.49 -18.90
N ARG A 94 -10.13 -0.75 -17.60
CA ARG A 94 -11.15 -1.65 -17.05
C ARG A 94 -12.56 -1.12 -17.30
N THR A 95 -12.78 0.17 -17.07
CA THR A 95 -14.08 0.81 -17.30
C THR A 95 -14.47 0.77 -18.79
N LEU A 96 -13.51 1.01 -19.69
CA LEU A 96 -13.72 0.88 -21.13
C LEU A 96 -14.02 -0.56 -21.57
N SER A 97 -13.32 -1.55 -20.99
CA SER A 97 -13.57 -2.97 -21.26
C SER A 97 -14.99 -3.38 -20.86
N ASP A 98 -15.45 -2.94 -19.69
CA ASP A 98 -16.80 -3.26 -19.20
C ASP A 98 -17.88 -2.58 -20.05
N LEU A 99 -17.66 -1.33 -20.50
CA LEU A 99 -18.58 -0.62 -21.40
C LEU A 99 -18.69 -1.27 -22.78
N THR A 100 -17.58 -1.77 -23.33
CA THR A 100 -17.55 -2.42 -24.65
C THR A 100 -18.08 -3.85 -24.65
N LYS A 101 -18.08 -4.54 -23.50
CA LYS A 101 -18.73 -5.85 -23.34
C LYS A 101 -20.24 -5.80 -23.20
N THR A 102 -20.81 -4.61 -22.98
CA THR A 102 -22.25 -4.40 -22.80
C THR A 102 -22.93 -3.89 -24.08
N ALA A 103 -22.19 -3.73 -25.18
CA ALA A 103 -22.64 -3.23 -26.48
C ALA A 103 -22.83 -4.35 -27.52
#